data_AF-A0A183BIJ1-F1
#
_entry.id   AF-A0A183BIJ1-F1
#
_cell.length_a   1.000
_cell.length_b   1.000
_cell.length_c   1.000
_cell.angle_alpha   90.00
_cell.angle_beta   90.00
_cell.angle_gamma   90.00
#
_symmetry.space_group_name_H-M   'P 1'
#
loop_
_entity.id
_entity.type
_entity.pdbx_description
1 polymer ?
#
loop_
_entity_poly.entity_id
_entity_poly.type
_entity_poly.pdbx_seq_one_letter_code
_entity_poly.pdbx_strand_id
1 'polypeptide(L)'
;MSDDILGSLLTPKNNNISFETEWAKTLPVVRNLLHKENVSKKDWQDMFTTNNRIAAWVADGCDRLLSELGFELLDHVTDAAKNIHAHNDDDSLLRAYIQEWENYSQLCRYLPLPFNFIEKYLAKTPSRPRAETQKVRNVMLEYWNGYVFADISQRLLNAAMGMVERERNRELVNSQLVVGVRESFGKAGIGNC
;
A
#
# COMPACT_ATOMS: atom_id res chain seq x y z
N MET A 1 -34.58 -38.93 -20.99
CA MET A 1 -33.11 -39.01 -21.14
C MET A 1 -32.61 -37.69 -21.73
N SER A 2 -32.83 -36.56 -21.03
CA SER A 2 -32.37 -35.22 -21.46
C SER A 2 -32.25 -34.21 -20.31
N ASP A 3 -32.14 -34.65 -19.04
CA ASP A 3 -32.02 -33.72 -17.90
C ASP A 3 -30.64 -33.74 -17.21
N ASP A 4 -29.76 -34.70 -17.54
CA ASP A 4 -28.44 -34.83 -16.90
C ASP A 4 -27.34 -33.91 -17.48
N ILE A 5 -27.59 -33.21 -18.60
CA ILE A 5 -26.57 -32.34 -19.20
C ILE A 5 -26.54 -30.96 -18.51
N LEU A 6 -27.69 -30.47 -18.04
CA LEU A 6 -27.81 -29.15 -17.40
C LEU A 6 -27.21 -29.12 -15.97
N GLY A 7 -27.23 -30.25 -15.26
CA GLY A 7 -26.61 -30.38 -13.93
C GLY A 7 -25.08 -30.33 -13.96
N SER A 8 -24.45 -30.71 -15.08
CA SER A 8 -22.99 -30.74 -15.22
C SER A 8 -22.35 -29.38 -15.56
N LEU A 9 -23.17 -28.39 -15.96
CA LEU A 9 -22.68 -27.07 -16.38
C LEU A 9 -22.55 -26.08 -15.20
N LEU A 10 -23.14 -26.40 -14.05
CA LEU A 10 -23.14 -25.55 -12.85
C LEU A 10 -22.40 -26.16 -11.66
N THR A 11 -21.75 -27.31 -11.83
CA THR A 11 -20.68 -27.68 -10.91
C THR A 11 -19.46 -26.84 -11.25
N PRO A 12 -18.98 -25.92 -10.39
CA PRO A 12 -17.68 -25.31 -10.61
C PRO A 12 -16.69 -26.47 -10.72
N LYS A 13 -16.09 -26.63 -11.90
CA LYS A 13 -14.96 -27.55 -12.08
C LYS A 13 -14.04 -27.28 -10.90
N ASN A 14 -13.74 -28.33 -10.13
CA ASN A 14 -12.85 -28.28 -8.99
C ASN A 14 -11.44 -27.94 -9.48
N ASN A 15 -11.25 -26.68 -9.86
CA ASN A 15 -9.98 -26.07 -10.21
C ASN A 15 -9.33 -25.85 -8.86
N ASN A 16 -8.60 -26.85 -8.39
CA ASN A 16 -7.79 -26.79 -7.19
C ASN A 16 -6.67 -25.76 -7.44
N ILE A 17 -7.00 -24.47 -7.47
CA ILE A 17 -6.03 -23.41 -7.70
C ILE A 17 -5.20 -23.27 -6.43
N SER A 18 -3.87 -23.34 -6.59
CA SER A 18 -2.94 -23.10 -5.50
C SER A 18 -2.70 -21.61 -5.36
N PHE A 19 -2.82 -21.10 -4.12
CA PHE A 19 -2.47 -19.73 -3.80
C PHE A 19 -1.03 -19.43 -4.20
N GLU A 20 -0.10 -20.31 -3.86
CA GLU A 20 1.34 -20.13 -4.06
C GLU A 20 1.65 -19.96 -5.55
N THR A 21 0.97 -20.73 -6.40
CA THR A 21 1.14 -20.68 -7.86
C THR A 21 0.60 -19.38 -8.46
N GLU A 22 -0.55 -18.90 -7.97
CA GLU A 22 -1.14 -17.66 -8.47
C GLU A 22 -0.43 -16.43 -7.89
N TRP A 23 -0.09 -16.43 -6.60
CA TRP A 23 0.66 -15.35 -5.96
C TRP A 23 2.05 -15.18 -6.58
N ALA A 24 2.74 -16.27 -6.97
CA ALA A 24 4.01 -16.19 -7.67
C ALA A 24 3.95 -15.40 -9.00
N LYS A 25 2.75 -15.25 -9.60
CA LYS A 25 2.54 -14.43 -10.81
C LYS A 25 2.29 -12.96 -10.46
N THR A 26 1.58 -12.71 -9.35
CA THR A 26 1.27 -11.36 -8.86
C THR A 26 2.48 -10.69 -8.20
N LEU A 27 3.27 -11.45 -7.43
CA LEU A 27 4.34 -10.94 -6.58
C LEU A 27 5.38 -10.10 -7.34
N PRO A 28 5.90 -10.50 -8.52
CA PRO A 28 6.82 -9.66 -9.28
C PRO A 28 6.20 -8.33 -9.68
N VAL A 29 4.91 -8.31 -10.04
CA VAL A 29 4.21 -7.07 -10.40
C VAL A 29 4.10 -6.14 -9.19
N VAL A 30 3.79 -6.67 -8.01
CA VAL A 30 3.75 -5.91 -6.76
C VAL A 30 5.12 -5.31 -6.46
N ARG A 31 6.19 -6.11 -6.50
CA ARG A 31 7.56 -5.64 -6.25
C ARG A 31 8.00 -4.57 -7.24
N ASN A 32 7.71 -4.77 -8.52
CA ASN A 32 8.01 -3.78 -9.55
C ASN A 32 7.29 -2.47 -9.28
N LEU A 33 6.03 -2.50 -8.84
CA LEU A 33 5.33 -1.27 -8.43
C LEU A 33 6.02 -0.61 -7.23
N LEU A 34 6.32 -1.36 -6.17
CA LEU A 34 6.97 -0.84 -4.97
C LEU A 34 8.33 -0.18 -5.29
N HIS A 35 9.12 -0.78 -6.18
CA HIS A 35 10.43 -0.26 -6.58
C HIS A 35 10.38 0.69 -7.79
N LYS A 36 9.18 1.05 -8.27
CA LYS A 36 8.95 1.88 -9.46
C LYS A 36 9.61 1.36 -10.74
N GLU A 37 9.74 0.06 -10.84
CA GLU A 37 10.13 -0.58 -12.08
C GLU A 37 8.97 -0.55 -13.09
N ASN A 38 9.29 -0.76 -14.36
CA ASN A 38 8.28 -0.73 -15.41
C ASN A 38 7.31 -1.91 -15.25
N VAL A 39 6.02 -1.61 -15.27
CA VAL A 39 4.95 -2.61 -15.27
C VAL A 39 4.16 -2.44 -16.55
N SER A 40 4.13 -3.49 -17.37
CA SER A 40 3.35 -3.44 -18.61
C SER A 40 1.86 -3.38 -18.30
N LYS A 41 1.08 -2.77 -19.19
CA LYS A 41 -0.39 -2.76 -19.08
C LYS A 41 -0.97 -4.17 -18.97
N LYS A 42 -0.35 -5.15 -19.65
CA LYS A 42 -0.76 -6.54 -19.62
C LYS A 42 -0.54 -7.13 -18.22
N ASP A 43 0.66 -6.96 -17.66
CA ASP A 43 0.97 -7.49 -16.32
C ASP A 43 0.08 -6.86 -15.24
N TRP A 44 -0.19 -5.55 -15.39
CA TRP A 44 -1.15 -4.86 -14.54
C TRP A 44 -2.56 -5.48 -14.62
N GLN A 45 -3.08 -5.71 -15.82
CA GLN A 45 -4.41 -6.32 -16.02
C GLN A 45 -4.46 -7.79 -15.56
N ASP A 46 -3.40 -8.55 -15.81
CA ASP A 46 -3.28 -9.94 -15.39
C ASP A 46 -3.25 -10.07 -13.86
N MET A 47 -2.66 -9.10 -13.17
CA MET A 47 -2.70 -9.04 -11.70
C MET A 47 -4.12 -8.91 -11.17
N PHE A 48 -4.99 -8.06 -11.76
CA PHE A 48 -6.41 -8.00 -11.37
C PHE A 48 -7.08 -9.37 -11.53
N THR A 49 -6.82 -10.04 -12.64
CA THR A 49 -7.43 -11.33 -12.95
C THR A 49 -6.96 -12.41 -11.97
N THR A 50 -5.66 -12.46 -11.72
CA THR A 50 -5.00 -13.42 -10.81
C THR A 50 -5.48 -13.22 -9.37
N ASN A 51 -5.49 -11.98 -8.89
CA ASN A 51 -5.95 -11.63 -7.55
C ASN A 51 -7.44 -11.97 -7.36
N ASN A 52 -8.30 -11.65 -8.34
CA ASN A 52 -9.72 -12.04 -8.29
C ASN A 52 -9.90 -13.56 -8.29
N ARG A 53 -9.08 -14.31 -9.04
CA ARG A 53 -9.13 -15.77 -9.04
C ARG A 53 -8.77 -16.33 -7.67
N ILE A 54 -7.69 -15.85 -7.05
CA ILE A 54 -7.30 -16.24 -5.69
C ILE A 54 -8.48 -16.00 -4.73
N ALA A 55 -9.07 -14.81 -4.77
CA ALA A 55 -10.16 -14.43 -3.89
C ALA A 55 -11.45 -15.23 -4.08
N ALA A 56 -11.72 -15.69 -5.31
CA ALA A 56 -12.94 -16.43 -5.62
C ALA A 56 -12.82 -17.94 -5.34
N TRP A 57 -11.62 -18.51 -5.46
CA TRP A 57 -11.45 -19.96 -5.53
C TRP A 57 -10.44 -20.57 -4.55
N VAL A 58 -9.65 -19.76 -3.82
CA VAL A 58 -8.79 -20.24 -2.72
C VAL A 58 -9.49 -19.97 -1.39
N ALA A 59 -9.63 -21.01 -0.56
CA ALA A 59 -10.02 -20.83 0.84
C ALA A 59 -9.04 -19.89 1.56
N ASP A 60 -9.56 -18.89 2.28
CA ASP A 60 -8.76 -17.83 2.92
C ASP A 60 -7.90 -16.99 1.96
N GLY A 61 -8.15 -17.05 0.64
CA GLY A 61 -7.35 -16.38 -0.38
C GLY A 61 -7.23 -14.86 -0.19
N CYS A 62 -8.32 -14.21 0.23
CA CYS A 62 -8.31 -12.78 0.54
C CYS A 62 -7.40 -12.43 1.72
N ASP A 63 -7.41 -13.25 2.77
CA ASP A 63 -6.59 -13.02 3.96
C ASP A 63 -5.11 -13.24 3.67
N ARG A 64 -4.81 -14.30 2.90
CA ARG A 64 -3.45 -14.56 2.44
C ARG A 64 -2.93 -13.46 1.51
N LEU A 65 -3.75 -12.96 0.57
CA LEU A 65 -3.39 -11.81 -0.27
C LEU A 65 -3.03 -10.58 0.56
N LEU A 66 -3.83 -10.27 1.59
CA LEU A 66 -3.56 -9.14 2.48
C LEU A 66 -2.30 -9.35 3.32
N SER A 67 -2.10 -10.56 3.85
CA SER A 67 -0.91 -10.89 4.65
C SER A 67 0.37 -10.77 3.81
N GLU A 68 0.39 -11.37 2.61
CA GLU A 68 1.54 -11.33 1.72
C GLU A 68 1.83 -9.91 1.21
N LEU A 69 0.79 -9.16 0.84
CA LEU A 69 0.93 -7.75 0.51
C LEU A 69 1.49 -6.96 1.72
N GLY A 70 1.04 -7.27 2.93
CA GLY A 70 1.52 -6.66 4.16
C GLY A 70 3.02 -6.88 4.38
N PHE A 71 3.54 -8.08 4.14
CA PHE A 71 4.98 -8.37 4.23
C PHE A 71 5.78 -7.55 3.21
N GLU A 72 5.35 -7.50 1.95
CA GLU A 72 6.03 -6.73 0.90
C GLU A 72 6.00 -5.21 1.19
N LEU A 73 4.89 -4.70 1.73
CA LEU A 73 4.78 -3.31 2.17
C LEU A 73 5.68 -3.00 3.36
N LEU A 74 5.74 -3.90 4.34
CA LEU A 74 6.57 -3.71 5.53
C LEU A 74 8.06 -3.67 5.16
N ASP A 75 8.50 -4.58 4.29
CA ASP A 75 9.89 -4.59 3.80
C ASP A 75 10.23 -3.27 3.09
N HIS A 76 9.39 -2.85 2.14
CA HIS A 76 9.56 -1.60 1.40
C HIS A 76 9.60 -0.36 2.31
N VAL A 77 8.67 -0.25 3.27
CA VAL A 77 8.61 0.90 4.20
C VAL A 77 9.81 0.90 5.15
N THR A 78 10.26 -0.28 5.59
CA THR A 78 11.45 -0.39 6.44
C THR A 78 12.71 0.03 5.69
N ASP A 79 12.83 -0.33 4.41
CA ASP A 79 13.95 0.13 3.58
C ASP A 79 13.91 1.63 3.29
N ALA A 80 12.72 2.20 3.05
CA ALA A 80 12.55 3.64 2.98
C ALA A 80 12.98 4.34 4.27
N ALA A 81 12.61 3.81 5.44
CA ALA A 81 13.04 4.34 6.73
C ALA A 81 14.58 4.33 6.84
N LYS A 82 15.23 3.20 6.55
CA LYS A 82 16.70 3.10 6.56
C LYS A 82 17.35 4.13 5.64
N ASN A 83 16.81 4.31 4.44
CA ASN A 83 17.33 5.29 3.47
C ASN A 83 17.23 6.72 4.04
N ILE A 84 16.09 7.09 4.65
CA ILE A 84 15.91 8.40 5.28
C ILE A 84 16.89 8.59 6.45
N HIS A 85 17.07 7.55 7.28
CA HIS A 85 17.98 7.59 8.43
C HIS A 85 19.47 7.61 8.07
N ALA A 86 19.83 7.26 6.83
CA ALA A 86 21.22 7.37 6.37
C ALA A 86 21.71 8.83 6.28
N HIS A 87 20.79 9.81 6.30
CA HIS A 87 21.11 11.23 6.26
C HIS A 87 21.25 11.81 7.68
N ASN A 88 22.45 12.28 8.00
CA ASN A 88 22.75 12.87 9.31
C ASN A 88 22.29 14.33 9.44
N ASP A 89 22.29 15.09 8.34
CA ASP A 89 21.88 16.49 8.31
C ASP A 89 20.37 16.64 8.09
N ASP A 90 19.76 17.61 8.79
CA ASP A 90 18.30 17.79 8.79
C ASP A 90 17.75 18.22 7.42
N ASP A 91 18.52 18.93 6.58
CA ASP A 91 18.06 19.37 5.25
C ASP A 91 18.03 18.19 4.26
N SER A 92 19.07 17.35 4.23
CA SER A 92 19.08 16.14 3.39
C SER A 92 18.09 15.09 3.88
N LEU A 93 17.93 14.92 5.21
CA LEU A 93 16.90 14.04 5.77
C LEU A 93 15.50 14.47 5.33
N LEU A 94 15.19 15.76 5.41
CA LEU A 94 13.89 16.28 4.99
C LEU A 94 13.65 16.05 3.50
N ARG A 95 14.65 16.33 2.65
CA ARG A 95 14.55 16.05 1.21
C ARG A 95 14.34 14.57 0.91
N ALA A 96 15.09 13.69 1.58
CA ALA A 96 14.96 12.25 1.43
C ALA A 96 13.57 11.78 1.87
N TYR A 97 13.09 12.23 3.04
CA TYR A 97 11.74 11.91 3.53
C TYR A 97 10.66 12.28 2.52
N ILE A 98 10.72 13.48 1.94
CA ILE A 98 9.68 13.96 1.03
C ILE A 98 9.74 13.25 -0.30
N GLN A 99 10.94 12.96 -0.80
CA GLN A 99 11.07 12.13 -1.98
C GLN A 99 10.42 10.76 -1.75
N GLU A 100 10.71 10.09 -0.62
CA GLU A 100 10.13 8.78 -0.33
C GLU A 100 8.62 8.86 -0.06
N TRP A 101 8.15 9.90 0.60
CA TRP A 101 6.71 10.10 0.82
C TRP A 101 5.94 10.35 -0.47
N GLU A 102 6.46 11.18 -1.39
CA GLU A 102 5.82 11.41 -2.68
C GLU A 102 5.69 10.11 -3.47
N ASN A 103 6.73 9.27 -3.41
CA ASN A 103 6.75 7.95 -4.03
C ASN A 103 5.66 7.07 -3.44
N TYR A 104 5.67 6.93 -2.11
CA TYR A 104 4.74 6.07 -1.40
C TYR A 104 3.29 6.55 -1.51
N SER A 105 3.06 7.86 -1.51
CA SER A 105 1.75 8.49 -1.68
C SER A 105 1.17 8.20 -3.07
N GLN A 106 2.00 8.19 -4.13
CA GLN A 106 1.57 7.74 -5.45
C GLN A 106 1.22 6.26 -5.45
N LEU A 107 2.03 5.40 -4.83
CA LEU A 107 1.73 3.97 -4.70
C LEU A 107 0.40 3.71 -3.99
N CYS A 108 0.10 4.46 -2.93
CA CYS A 108 -1.18 4.42 -2.22
C CYS A 108 -2.39 4.78 -3.09
N ARG A 109 -2.21 5.40 -4.26
CA ARG A 109 -3.30 5.70 -5.21
C ARG A 109 -3.60 4.54 -6.14
N TYR A 110 -2.57 3.80 -6.56
CA TYR A 110 -2.69 2.81 -7.63
C TYR A 110 -2.64 1.37 -7.10
N LEU A 111 -1.71 1.04 -6.20
CA LEU A 111 -1.53 -0.31 -5.68
C LEU A 111 -2.78 -0.91 -5.01
N PRO A 112 -3.68 -0.13 -4.36
CA PRO A 112 -4.91 -0.70 -3.83
C PRO A 112 -5.92 -1.17 -4.89
N LEU A 113 -5.88 -0.63 -6.11
CA LEU A 113 -6.92 -0.86 -7.14
C LEU A 113 -7.14 -2.36 -7.48
N PRO A 114 -6.10 -3.17 -7.70
CA PRO A 114 -6.19 -4.62 -7.93
C PRO A 114 -6.69 -5.40 -6.73
N PHE A 115 -6.79 -4.80 -5.54
CA PHE A 115 -7.23 -5.44 -4.30
C PHE A 115 -8.60 -4.93 -3.82
N ASN A 116 -9.22 -3.98 -4.52
CA ASN A 116 -10.51 -3.38 -4.14
C ASN A 116 -11.64 -4.40 -3.95
N PHE A 117 -11.56 -5.57 -4.59
CA PHE A 117 -12.57 -6.63 -4.41
C PHE A 117 -12.50 -7.24 -3.01
N ILE A 118 -11.34 -7.19 -2.33
CA ILE A 118 -11.14 -7.73 -0.98
C ILE A 118 -12.02 -6.98 0.01
N GLU A 119 -12.15 -5.66 -0.12
CA GLU A 119 -13.04 -4.87 0.75
C GLU A 119 -14.49 -5.38 0.71
N LYS A 120 -14.97 -5.75 -0.48
CA LYS A 120 -16.31 -6.33 -0.66
C LYS A 120 -16.43 -7.72 -0.07
N TYR A 121 -15.35 -8.50 -0.08
CA TYR A 121 -15.30 -9.82 0.54
C TYR A 121 -15.31 -9.71 2.07
N LEU A 122 -14.47 -8.85 2.63
CA LEU A 122 -14.37 -8.63 4.07
C LEU A 122 -15.68 -8.09 4.65
N ALA A 123 -16.34 -7.15 3.96
CA ALA A 123 -17.64 -6.61 4.38
C ALA A 123 -18.76 -7.65 4.45
N LYS A 124 -18.63 -8.79 3.75
CA LYS A 124 -19.61 -9.89 3.77
C LYS A 124 -19.34 -10.91 4.88
N THR A 125 -18.21 -10.81 5.58
CA THR A 125 -17.83 -11.77 6.63
C THR A 125 -18.39 -11.28 7.97
N PRO A 126 -19.47 -11.90 8.49
CA PRO A 126 -20.23 -11.37 9.63
C PRO A 126 -19.47 -11.38 10.96
N SER A 127 -18.35 -12.10 11.05
CA SER A 127 -17.52 -12.20 12.25
C SER A 127 -16.46 -11.10 12.37
N ARG A 128 -16.19 -10.30 11.33
CA ARG A 128 -15.17 -9.26 11.40
C ARG A 128 -15.76 -7.91 11.85
N PRO A 129 -15.16 -7.26 12.86
CA PRO A 129 -15.46 -5.88 13.19
C PRO A 129 -15.34 -5.01 11.94
N ARG A 130 -16.26 -4.07 11.77
CA ARG A 130 -16.20 -3.08 10.67
C ARG A 130 -14.88 -2.29 10.67
N ALA A 131 -14.25 -2.15 11.84
CA ALA A 131 -12.91 -1.56 11.98
C ALA A 131 -11.82 -2.38 11.25
N GLU A 132 -11.91 -3.71 11.19
CA GLU A 132 -10.96 -4.58 10.48
C GLU A 132 -11.20 -4.63 8.96
N THR A 133 -12.31 -4.07 8.47
CA THR A 133 -12.61 -3.99 7.02
C THR A 133 -11.90 -2.83 6.32
N GLN A 134 -10.68 -2.54 6.78
CA GLN A 134 -9.94 -1.36 6.36
C GLN A 134 -9.48 -1.47 4.92
N LYS A 135 -9.61 -0.35 4.19
CA LYS A 135 -9.17 -0.29 2.80
C LYS A 135 -7.68 -0.58 2.72
N VAL A 136 -7.23 -1.31 1.70
CA VAL A 136 -5.79 -1.59 1.49
C VAL A 136 -4.96 -0.31 1.54
N ARG A 137 -5.50 0.78 0.99
CA ARG A 137 -4.90 2.11 1.07
C ARG A 137 -4.65 2.60 2.50
N ASN A 138 -5.58 2.37 3.41
CA ASN A 138 -5.46 2.82 4.80
C ASN A 138 -4.37 2.03 5.52
N VAL A 139 -4.35 0.71 5.32
CA VAL A 139 -3.30 -0.17 5.87
C VAL A 139 -1.91 0.29 5.41
N MET A 140 -1.75 0.61 4.12
CA MET A 140 -0.51 1.19 3.60
C MET A 140 -0.12 2.48 4.35
N LEU A 141 -1.06 3.40 4.54
CA LEU A 141 -0.81 4.65 5.25
C LEU A 141 -0.45 4.42 6.74
N GLU A 142 -1.02 3.41 7.38
CA GLU A 142 -0.69 3.01 8.76
C GLU A 142 0.72 2.45 8.86
N TYR A 143 1.15 1.61 7.90
CA TYR A 143 2.54 1.15 7.83
C TYR A 143 3.51 2.33 7.71
N TRP A 144 3.27 3.25 6.78
CA TRP A 144 4.10 4.45 6.66
C TRP A 144 4.15 5.26 7.96
N ASN A 145 2.99 5.43 8.59
CA ASN A 145 2.89 6.18 9.83
C ASN A 145 3.71 5.53 10.96
N GLY A 146 3.54 4.22 11.16
CA GLY A 146 4.18 3.49 12.25
C GLY A 146 5.69 3.30 12.08
N TYR A 147 6.17 3.06 10.86
CA TYR A 147 7.56 2.64 10.61
C TYR A 147 8.47 3.76 10.08
N VAL A 148 7.92 4.80 9.47
CA VAL A 148 8.72 5.93 8.98
C VAL A 148 8.38 7.17 9.78
N PHE A 149 7.11 7.60 9.72
CA PHE A 149 6.74 8.93 10.16
C PHE A 149 6.86 9.14 11.67
N ALA A 150 6.37 8.19 12.49
CA ALA A 150 6.36 8.32 13.93
C ALA A 150 7.75 8.61 14.49
N ASP A 151 8.78 7.95 13.95
CA ASP A 151 10.16 8.07 14.41
C ASP A 151 10.81 9.44 14.09
N ILE A 152 10.54 9.98 12.91
CA ILE A 152 11.16 11.24 12.44
C ILE A 152 10.25 12.47 12.58
N SER A 153 8.99 12.30 13.00
CA SER A 153 7.96 13.35 13.06
C SER A 153 8.42 14.62 13.78
N GLN A 154 9.11 14.48 14.92
CA GLN A 154 9.62 15.62 15.68
C GLN A 154 10.78 16.34 14.97
N ARG A 155 11.68 15.59 14.32
CA ARG A 155 12.77 16.17 13.51
C ARG A 155 12.20 16.90 12.29
N LEU A 156 11.22 16.31 11.62
CA LEU A 156 10.52 16.94 10.50
C LEU A 156 9.84 18.25 10.93
N LEU A 157 9.18 18.27 12.09
CA LEU A 157 8.56 19.47 12.63
C LEU A 157 9.60 20.58 12.89
N ASN A 158 10.71 20.23 13.55
CA ASN A 158 11.78 21.18 13.84
C ASN A 158 12.43 21.73 12.57
N ALA A 159 12.70 20.87 11.58
CA ALA A 159 13.25 21.26 10.29
C ALA A 159 12.27 22.17 9.52
N ALA A 160 10.96 21.87 9.55
CA ALA A 160 9.93 22.69 8.93
C ALA A 160 9.80 24.07 9.59
N MET A 161 9.89 24.17 10.92
CA MET A 161 9.91 25.45 11.63
C MET A 161 11.14 26.29 11.24
N GLY A 162 12.33 25.68 11.21
CA GLY A 162 13.55 26.35 10.76
C GLY A 162 13.48 26.80 9.29
N MET A 163 12.75 26.07 8.43
CA MET A 163 12.47 26.50 7.06
C MET A 163 11.58 27.73 7.00
N VAL A 164 10.54 27.83 7.82
CA VAL A 164 9.67 29.02 7.90
C VAL A 164 10.46 30.25 8.37
N GLU A 165 11.39 30.09 9.31
CA GLU A 165 12.27 31.16 9.77
C GLU A 165 13.24 31.63 8.67
N ARG A 166 13.82 30.69 7.91
CA ARG A 166 14.66 30.99 6.74
C ARG A 166 13.88 31.70 5.62
N GLU A 167 12.64 31.28 5.36
CA GLU A 167 11.75 31.93 4.39
C GLU A 167 11.42 33.38 4.81
N ARG A 168 11.18 33.63 6.10
CA ARG A 168 11.01 34.99 6.65
C ARG A 168 12.26 35.85 6.46
N ASN A 169 13.43 35.23 6.43
CA ASN A 169 14.72 35.87 6.15
C ASN A 169 15.04 35.97 4.64
N ARG A 170 14.06 35.70 3.75
CA ARG A 170 14.17 35.74 2.28
C ARG A 170 15.12 34.71 1.66
N GLU A 171 15.42 33.63 2.37
CA GLU A 171 16.12 32.49 1.78
C GLU A 171 15.18 31.67 0.89
N LEU A 172 15.71 31.06 -0.18
CA LEU A 172 14.93 30.18 -1.05
C LEU A 172 14.64 28.86 -0.33
N VAL A 173 13.36 28.62 -0.04
CA VAL A 173 12.87 27.41 0.65
C VAL A 173 11.91 26.65 -0.26
N ASN A 174 11.98 25.32 -0.26
CA ASN A 174 11.06 24.49 -1.04
C ASN A 174 9.75 24.28 -0.27
N SER A 175 8.74 25.12 -0.54
CA SER A 175 7.43 25.09 0.12
C SER A 175 6.65 23.77 -0.05
N GLN A 176 7.00 22.94 -1.04
CA GLN A 176 6.42 21.59 -1.18
C GLN A 176 6.77 20.69 0.01
N LEU A 177 7.89 20.97 0.68
CA LEU A 177 8.34 20.15 1.80
C LEU A 177 7.40 20.28 3.01
N VAL A 178 6.93 21.50 3.28
CA VAL A 178 5.95 21.80 4.34
C VAL A 178 4.57 21.22 3.99
N VAL A 179 4.19 21.20 2.70
CA VAL A 179 2.94 20.59 2.24
C VAL A 179 2.96 19.07 2.38
N GLY A 180 4.06 18.40 2.02
CA GLY A 180 4.25 16.95 2.17
C GLY A 180 4.17 16.50 3.64
N VAL A 181 4.86 17.22 4.53
CA VAL A 181 4.78 17.00 5.99
C VAL A 181 3.34 17.19 6.47
N ARG A 182 2.66 18.29 6.12
CA ARG A 182 1.27 18.55 6.49
C ARG A 182 0.31 17.47 5.97
N GLU A 183 0.50 16.98 4.76
CA GLU A 183 -0.30 15.88 4.21
C GLU A 183 -0.08 14.55 4.93
N SER A 184 1.16 14.27 5.35
CA SER A 184 1.46 13.08 6.15
C SER A 184 0.82 13.15 7.54
N PHE A 185 0.92 14.29 8.23
CA PHE A 185 0.21 14.54 9.51
C PHE A 185 -1.31 14.47 9.35
N GLY A 186 -1.88 15.03 8.28
CA GLY A 186 -3.31 14.99 8.02
C GLY A 186 -3.83 13.57 7.77
N LYS A 187 -3.09 12.74 7.03
CA LYS A 187 -3.47 11.34 6.77
C LYS A 187 -3.23 10.43 7.98
N ALA A 188 -2.20 10.69 8.78
CA ALA A 188 -1.93 9.99 10.04
C ALA A 188 -2.93 10.35 11.16
N GLY A 189 -3.40 11.61 11.20
CA GLY A 189 -4.32 12.11 12.23
C GLY A 189 -5.80 11.76 12.02
N ILE A 190 -6.20 11.27 10.84
CA ILE A 190 -7.60 10.87 10.56
C ILE A 190 -7.93 9.45 11.11
N GLY A 191 -6.98 8.78 11.77
CA GLY A 191 -7.20 7.50 12.46
C GLY A 191 -7.74 7.60 13.91
N ASN A 192 -7.84 8.81 14.48
CA ASN A 192 -8.30 9.01 15.86
C ASN A 192 -9.38 10.11 15.93
N CYS A 193 -10.54 9.85 15.33
CA CYS A 193 -11.83 10.46 15.65
C CYS A 193 -12.96 9.51 15.25
#